data_AF-A0A2T6AZA6-F1
#
_entry.id   AF-A0A2T6AZA6-F1
#
_cell.length_a   1.000
_cell.length_b   1.000
_cell.length_c   1.000
_cell.angle_alpha   90.00
_cell.angle_beta   90.00
_cell.angle_gamma   90.00
#
_symmetry.space_group_name_H-M   'P 1'
#
loop_
_entity.id
_entity.type
_entity.pdbx_description
1 polymer ?
#
loop_
_entity_poly.entity_id
_entity_poly.type
_entity_poly.pdbx_seq_one_letter_code
_entity_poly.pdbx_strand_id
1 'polypeptide(L)'
;MPRWVKLGLCLCLAGILASGTAGCFSGSGRETGGSPPVQPGLRGEVPRLEELIGQKGLKEYTLKRPYLLGYSYDGTYMATVVYDKEADAYRIDLFHTASHRREETVYAPAEISTSVKSATLETGSKSAEEELLSLTQETLDLGYRIKVPLVYREYFLQQKIRTQGDQNLELSLRREGRAAVLNASDGKNRWRLTRFQLREGEKLADRWMISSPPSPGNKWTVVASARSTEGRLRPLVHTLDTALLSKSWAEKRLQERVKTVLGNGARIVFREETTDDGGPETLLAVRGEKPFLSGSPEGVRYAAAVDRFVILDGERKVRFRGNSAGLVRDEKIRLDPSLPEDRKSRFRLLLTVGEQNGEPVRVLTVDQLTFRGEVVRTYELIWNHEKKAFEYKG
;
A
#
# COMPACT_ATOMS: atom_id res chain seq x y z
N MET A 1 20.25 25.56 55.63
CA MET A 1 21.54 25.98 55.02
C MET A 1 22.56 26.03 56.15
N PRO A 2 23.82 25.54 56.00
CA PRO A 2 24.74 25.55 54.83
C PRO A 2 24.98 24.12 54.27
N ARG A 3 25.34 23.80 53.00
CA ARG A 3 26.44 24.14 52.05
C ARG A 3 27.84 23.79 52.57
N TRP A 4 28.74 23.37 51.67
CA TRP A 4 30.04 22.68 51.87
C TRP A 4 29.85 21.15 52.05
N VAL A 5 30.42 20.21 51.29
CA VAL A 5 31.72 20.11 50.61
C VAL A 5 31.62 19.22 49.37
N LYS A 6 32.18 19.67 48.24
CA LYS A 6 32.70 18.84 47.13
C LYS A 6 34.22 18.90 47.24
N LEU A 7 34.93 17.77 47.19
CA LEU A 7 36.23 17.59 46.51
C LEU A 7 36.81 16.22 46.88
N GLY A 8 37.41 15.53 45.90
CA GLY A 8 38.23 14.35 46.14
C GLY A 8 38.33 13.39 44.96
N LEU A 9 39.07 13.78 43.93
CA LEU A 9 39.45 12.99 42.76
C LEU A 9 40.83 12.37 43.03
N CYS A 10 41.01 11.04 42.87
CA CYS A 10 42.30 10.34 42.65
C CYS A 10 41.98 8.88 42.22
N LEU A 11 42.12 8.52 40.93
CA LEU A 11 43.31 7.96 40.26
C LEU A 11 43.70 6.52 40.68
N CYS A 12 43.20 5.58 39.86
CA CYS A 12 43.88 4.48 39.17
C CYS A 12 44.96 3.58 39.83
N LEU A 13 44.72 2.27 39.64
CA LEU A 13 45.60 1.22 39.09
C LEU A 13 46.45 0.31 40.01
N ALA A 14 46.36 -0.99 39.64
CA ALA A 14 47.19 -2.16 39.95
C ALA A 14 47.10 -2.74 41.38
N GLY A 15 47.00 -4.06 41.61
CA GLY A 15 46.96 -5.23 40.75
C GLY A 15 47.16 -6.52 41.59
N ILE A 16 46.49 -7.60 41.17
CA ILE A 16 46.92 -9.02 41.19
C ILE A 16 47.18 -9.73 42.55
N LEU A 17 46.44 -10.83 42.76
CA LEU A 17 46.84 -12.22 43.16
C LEU A 17 45.67 -12.87 43.92
N ALA A 18 45.35 -14.16 43.89
CA ALA A 18 45.45 -15.28 42.96
C ALA A 18 44.83 -16.50 43.70
N SER A 19 44.06 -17.35 43.00
CA SER A 19 43.83 -18.81 43.19
C SER A 19 42.45 -19.14 42.61
N GLY A 20 42.24 -20.09 41.69
CA GLY A 20 43.06 -21.20 41.20
C GLY A 20 42.25 -22.50 41.32
N THR A 21 41.65 -23.01 40.24
CA THR A 21 41.76 -24.37 39.63
C THR A 21 40.38 -24.73 39.05
N ALA A 22 40.15 -25.50 37.99
CA ALA A 22 40.93 -26.18 36.96
C ALA A 22 39.95 -26.53 35.81
N GLY A 23 40.46 -26.76 34.60
CA GLY A 23 39.69 -27.48 33.56
C GLY A 23 39.92 -27.03 32.13
N CYS A 24 41.06 -27.41 31.55
CA CYS A 24 41.20 -27.50 30.09
C CYS A 24 40.26 -28.58 29.56
N PHE A 25 39.43 -28.25 28.57
CA PHE A 25 39.12 -29.17 27.47
C PHE A 25 38.98 -28.35 26.18
N SER A 26 40.02 -28.42 25.37
CA SER A 26 40.01 -28.18 23.94
C SER A 26 39.08 -29.22 23.29
N GLY A 27 37.85 -28.81 23.02
CA GLY A 27 36.93 -29.49 22.13
C GLY A 27 36.89 -28.76 20.79
N SER A 28 37.72 -29.21 19.84
CA SER A 28 37.57 -28.92 18.42
C SER A 28 36.27 -29.54 17.92
N GLY A 29 35.15 -28.84 18.10
CA GLY A 29 33.86 -29.15 17.51
C GLY A 29 33.73 -28.43 16.18
N ARG A 30 34.21 -29.07 15.13
CA ARG A 30 33.95 -28.69 13.73
C ARG A 30 32.50 -29.07 13.42
N GLU A 31 31.54 -28.29 13.92
CA GLU A 31 30.15 -28.41 13.52
C GLU A 31 29.91 -27.51 12.31
N THR A 32 29.87 -28.17 11.14
CA THR A 32 29.06 -27.87 9.96
C THR A 32 28.66 -26.41 9.77
N GLY A 33 29.24 -25.77 8.75
CA GLY A 33 28.84 -24.47 8.24
C GLY A 33 27.34 -24.43 7.94
N GLY A 34 26.56 -23.95 8.90
CA GLY A 34 25.20 -23.50 8.68
C GLY A 34 25.28 -22.08 8.16
N SER A 35 24.81 -21.86 6.93
CA SER A 35 24.59 -20.50 6.42
C SER A 35 23.82 -19.69 7.47
N PRO A 36 24.23 -18.45 7.76
CA PRO A 36 23.55 -17.62 8.75
C PRO A 36 22.06 -17.48 8.40
N PRO A 37 21.17 -17.35 9.39
CA PRO A 37 19.74 -17.14 9.15
C PRO A 37 19.52 -15.93 8.25
N VAL A 38 18.47 -15.95 7.43
CA VAL A 38 18.12 -14.84 6.53
C VAL A 38 18.06 -13.53 7.33
N GLN A 39 18.95 -12.61 7.00
CA GLN A 39 19.06 -11.29 7.61
C GLN A 39 18.84 -10.22 6.54
N PRO A 40 17.59 -9.80 6.33
CA PRO A 40 17.24 -8.75 5.39
C PRO A 40 17.94 -7.43 5.74
N GLY A 41 18.42 -6.70 4.72
CA GLY A 41 18.89 -5.32 4.88
C GLY A 41 20.24 -5.10 5.59
N LEU A 42 20.97 -6.16 5.96
CA LEU A 42 22.34 -6.03 6.50
C LEU A 42 23.42 -6.04 5.41
N ARG A 43 23.09 -6.47 4.20
CA ARG A 43 24.01 -6.44 3.07
C ARG A 43 24.06 -5.01 2.53
N GLY A 44 25.26 -4.48 2.35
CA GLY A 44 25.50 -3.17 1.72
C GLY A 44 25.20 -3.14 0.22
N GLU A 45 24.59 -4.20 -0.32
CA GLU A 45 24.21 -4.38 -1.72
C GLU A 45 22.92 -5.22 -1.81
N VAL A 46 22.21 -5.09 -2.93
CA VAL A 46 21.07 -5.97 -3.25
C VAL A 46 21.62 -7.36 -3.60
N PRO A 47 21.23 -8.43 -2.88
CA PRO A 47 21.75 -9.76 -3.16
C PRO A 47 21.28 -10.25 -4.54
N ARG A 48 22.16 -10.97 -5.26
CA ARG A 48 21.74 -11.70 -6.45
C ARG A 48 20.67 -12.73 -6.09
N LEU A 49 19.71 -12.96 -6.98
CA LEU A 49 18.62 -13.91 -6.75
C LEU A 49 19.15 -15.32 -6.51
N GLU A 50 20.16 -15.76 -7.26
CA GLU A 50 20.83 -17.06 -7.06
C GLU A 50 21.31 -17.23 -5.61
N GLU A 51 22.02 -16.23 -5.09
CA GLU A 51 22.50 -16.26 -3.71
C GLU A 51 21.37 -16.20 -2.69
N LEU A 52 20.37 -15.36 -2.95
CA LEU A 52 19.23 -15.17 -2.07
C LEU A 52 18.44 -16.48 -1.94
N ILE A 53 18.07 -17.10 -3.07
CA ILE A 53 17.34 -18.36 -3.17
C ILE A 53 18.09 -19.50 -2.47
N GLY A 54 19.43 -19.52 -2.59
CA GLY A 54 20.28 -20.47 -1.88
C GLY A 54 20.37 -20.26 -0.36
N GLN A 55 19.81 -19.18 0.21
CA GLN A 55 19.86 -18.95 1.65
C GLN A 55 18.91 -19.89 2.41
N LYS A 56 19.49 -20.63 3.35
CA LYS A 56 18.73 -21.45 4.29
C LYS A 56 17.72 -20.58 5.05
N GLY A 57 16.46 -20.97 5.02
CA GLY A 57 15.39 -20.27 5.74
C GLY A 57 14.63 -19.22 4.92
N LEU A 58 15.01 -18.95 3.66
CA LEU A 58 14.32 -17.94 2.83
C LEU A 58 12.87 -18.31 2.57
N LYS A 59 12.61 -19.57 2.21
CA LYS A 59 11.26 -20.09 1.96
C LYS A 59 10.37 -19.91 3.20
N GLU A 60 10.83 -20.30 4.37
CA GLU A 60 10.10 -20.15 5.64
C GLU A 60 9.88 -18.69 6.02
N TYR A 61 10.84 -17.82 5.72
CA TYR A 61 10.74 -16.38 5.94
C TYR A 61 9.68 -15.78 5.03
N THR A 62 9.78 -16.01 3.72
CA THR A 62 8.95 -15.41 2.66
C THR A 62 7.51 -15.93 2.65
N LEU A 63 7.26 -17.08 3.26
CA LEU A 63 5.92 -17.57 3.59
C LEU A 63 5.22 -16.77 4.70
N LYS A 64 6.00 -16.14 5.58
CA LYS A 64 5.48 -15.41 6.74
C LYS A 64 5.38 -13.91 6.48
N ARG A 65 6.37 -13.35 5.80
CA ARG A 65 6.50 -11.91 5.53
C ARG A 65 7.26 -11.68 4.21
N PRO A 66 7.02 -10.58 3.49
CA PRO A 66 7.73 -10.32 2.26
C PRO A 66 9.18 -9.94 2.56
N TYR A 67 10.11 -10.46 1.77
CA TYR A 67 11.49 -10.00 1.77
C TYR A 67 11.58 -8.75 0.91
N LEU A 68 12.05 -7.64 1.49
CA LEU A 68 12.19 -6.38 0.78
C LEU A 68 13.55 -6.39 0.06
N LEU A 69 13.55 -6.56 -1.26
CA LEU A 69 14.78 -6.80 -2.03
C LEU A 69 15.62 -5.54 -2.19
N GLY A 70 15.00 -4.46 -2.62
CA GLY A 70 15.70 -3.21 -2.92
C GLY A 70 14.81 -2.17 -3.57
N TYR A 71 15.39 -1.00 -3.79
CA TYR A 71 14.85 0.05 -4.64
C TYR A 71 15.60 0.12 -5.98
N SER A 72 14.94 0.71 -6.98
CA SER A 72 15.63 1.21 -8.16
C SER A 72 16.61 2.32 -7.78
N TYR A 73 17.62 2.57 -8.62
CA TYR A 73 18.64 3.59 -8.39
C TYR A 73 18.06 5.00 -8.11
N ASP A 74 16.98 5.35 -8.80
CA ASP A 74 16.27 6.63 -8.68
C ASP A 74 15.13 6.60 -7.64
N GLY A 75 14.85 5.45 -7.01
CA GLY A 75 13.76 5.27 -6.06
C GLY A 75 12.37 5.19 -6.68
N THR A 76 12.26 5.13 -8.01
CA THR A 76 10.99 4.98 -8.74
C THR A 76 10.31 3.63 -8.46
N TYR A 77 11.07 2.56 -8.25
CA TYR A 77 10.53 1.22 -8.02
C TYR A 77 11.03 0.60 -6.72
N MET A 78 10.19 -0.24 -6.12
CA MET A 78 10.52 -1.12 -4.99
C MET A 78 10.19 -2.57 -5.36
N ALA A 79 11.10 -3.49 -5.05
CA ALA A 79 10.87 -4.93 -5.24
C ALA A 79 10.63 -5.65 -3.91
N THR A 80 9.63 -6.53 -3.89
CA THR A 80 9.38 -7.47 -2.78
C THR A 80 9.38 -8.90 -3.27
N VAL A 81 9.90 -9.82 -2.47
CA VAL A 81 9.94 -11.25 -2.76
C VAL A 81 9.05 -12.00 -1.78
N VAL A 82 8.15 -12.82 -2.29
CA VAL A 82 7.34 -13.77 -1.51
C VAL A 82 7.44 -15.15 -2.14
N TYR A 83 7.34 -16.20 -1.33
CA TYR A 83 7.26 -17.55 -1.88
C TYR A 83 5.80 -17.89 -2.18
N ASP A 84 5.52 -18.24 -3.43
CA ASP A 84 4.22 -18.68 -3.91
C ASP A 84 4.19 -20.21 -3.96
N LYS A 85 3.36 -20.79 -3.07
CA LYS A 85 3.28 -22.25 -2.91
C LYS A 85 2.71 -22.94 -4.14
N GLU A 86 1.84 -22.27 -4.88
CA GLU A 86 1.16 -22.90 -6.02
C GLU A 86 2.02 -22.90 -7.27
N ALA A 87 2.78 -21.83 -7.47
CA ALA A 87 3.75 -21.76 -8.55
C ALA A 87 5.04 -22.51 -8.20
N ASP A 88 5.20 -22.96 -6.95
CA ASP A 88 6.45 -23.49 -6.38
C ASP A 88 7.66 -22.60 -6.75
N ALA A 89 7.49 -21.30 -6.57
CA ALA A 89 8.44 -20.29 -7.04
C ALA A 89 8.45 -19.07 -6.12
N TYR A 90 9.51 -18.29 -6.19
CA TYR A 90 9.54 -16.97 -5.59
C TYR A 90 8.89 -15.98 -6.54
N ARG A 91 7.79 -15.35 -6.11
CA ARG A 91 7.15 -14.25 -6.80
C ARG A 91 7.81 -12.94 -6.38
N ILE A 92 8.26 -12.18 -7.35
CA ILE A 92 8.84 -10.85 -7.15
C ILE A 92 7.88 -9.82 -7.73
N ASP A 93 7.27 -9.05 -6.84
CA ASP A 93 6.34 -7.98 -7.18
C ASP A 93 7.13 -6.65 -7.25
N LEU A 94 7.00 -5.91 -8.35
CA LEU A 94 7.61 -4.61 -8.60
C LEU A 94 6.57 -3.50 -8.45
N PHE A 95 6.80 -2.58 -7.52
CA PHE A 95 5.88 -1.50 -7.19
C PHE A 95 6.46 -0.15 -7.59
N HIS A 96 5.71 0.63 -8.35
CA HIS A 96 6.06 2.02 -8.63
C HIS A 96 5.74 2.88 -7.40
N THR A 97 6.73 3.60 -6.88
CA THR A 97 6.62 4.30 -5.60
C THR A 97 5.68 5.50 -5.68
N ALA A 98 5.64 6.21 -6.81
CA ALA A 98 4.74 7.35 -7.04
C ALA A 98 3.28 6.93 -7.27
N SER A 99 3.00 6.07 -8.27
CA SER A 99 1.64 5.60 -8.57
C SER A 99 1.06 4.61 -7.55
N HIS A 100 1.92 4.04 -6.69
CA HIS A 100 1.61 2.98 -5.72
C HIS A 100 1.08 1.68 -6.35
N ARG A 101 1.16 1.54 -7.68
CA ARG A 101 0.71 0.36 -8.39
C ARG A 101 1.80 -0.69 -8.44
N ARG A 102 1.36 -1.95 -8.50
CA ARG A 102 2.23 -3.05 -8.91
C ARG A 102 2.29 -3.03 -10.43
N GLU A 103 3.45 -2.69 -10.98
CA GLU A 103 3.68 -2.60 -12.42
C GLU A 103 3.92 -3.99 -13.02
N GLU A 104 4.67 -4.84 -12.31
CA GLU A 104 5.10 -6.12 -12.87
C GLU A 104 5.21 -7.21 -11.80
N THR A 105 5.07 -8.46 -12.22
CA THR A 105 5.28 -9.65 -11.39
C THR A 105 6.13 -10.65 -12.15
N VAL A 106 7.35 -10.89 -11.67
CA VAL A 106 8.27 -11.89 -12.22
C VAL A 106 8.47 -13.05 -11.24
N TYR A 107 8.94 -14.19 -11.72
CA TYR A 107 9.10 -15.39 -10.91
C TYR A 107 10.52 -15.93 -11.02
N ALA A 108 11.11 -16.30 -9.87
CA ALA A 108 12.35 -17.04 -9.81
C ALA A 108 12.10 -18.45 -9.26
N PRO A 109 12.86 -19.47 -9.70
CA PRO A 109 12.66 -20.85 -9.25
C PRO A 109 12.90 -20.99 -7.74
N ALA A 110 12.21 -21.94 -7.10
CA ALA A 110 12.39 -22.22 -5.67
C ALA A 110 13.76 -22.83 -5.34
N GLU A 111 14.28 -23.62 -6.27
CA GLU A 111 15.56 -24.32 -6.17
C GLU A 111 16.25 -24.29 -7.53
N ILE A 112 17.57 -24.25 -7.52
CA ILE A 112 18.39 -24.31 -8.73
C ILE A 112 19.02 -25.70 -8.74
N SER A 113 18.56 -26.57 -9.65
CA SER A 113 19.08 -27.93 -9.76
C SER A 113 20.54 -27.89 -10.19
N THR A 114 21.45 -28.04 -9.24
CA THR A 114 22.91 -28.11 -9.49
C THR A 114 23.36 -29.40 -10.20
N SER A 115 22.43 -30.23 -10.68
CA SER A 115 22.67 -31.57 -11.22
C SER A 115 23.29 -31.63 -12.62
N VAL A 116 23.72 -30.50 -13.21
CA VAL A 116 24.45 -30.48 -14.50
C VAL A 116 25.87 -29.94 -14.35
N LYS A 117 26.57 -30.29 -13.27
CA LYS A 117 28.06 -30.23 -13.25
C LYS A 117 28.73 -31.50 -13.78
N SER A 118 27.96 -32.48 -14.27
CA SER A 118 28.51 -33.74 -14.77
C SER A 118 27.77 -34.33 -15.98
N ALA A 119 27.04 -33.53 -16.75
CA ALA A 119 26.72 -33.91 -18.13
C ALA A 119 27.79 -33.27 -19.03
N THR A 120 28.61 -34.15 -19.61
CA THR A 120 29.36 -33.98 -20.86
C THR A 120 29.31 -32.60 -21.53
N LEU A 121 30.51 -32.08 -21.79
CA LEU A 121 30.94 -30.88 -22.54
C LEU A 121 30.30 -30.60 -23.93
N GLU A 122 29.14 -31.16 -24.24
CA GLU A 122 28.51 -31.08 -25.56
C GLU A 122 27.02 -30.74 -25.45
N THR A 123 26.72 -29.54 -24.96
CA THR A 123 25.66 -28.60 -25.41
C THR A 123 25.42 -27.60 -24.30
N GLY A 124 25.81 -26.34 -24.51
CA GLY A 124 25.69 -25.25 -23.54
C GLY A 124 24.26 -24.75 -23.29
N SER A 125 23.25 -25.62 -23.30
CA SER A 125 21.88 -25.22 -22.98
C SER A 125 21.70 -25.15 -21.46
N LYS A 126 21.49 -23.94 -20.95
CA LYS A 126 21.06 -23.71 -19.56
C LYS A 126 19.77 -24.47 -19.28
N SER A 127 19.56 -24.88 -18.03
CA SER A 127 18.26 -25.44 -17.63
C SER A 127 17.17 -24.36 -17.72
N ALA A 128 15.90 -24.75 -17.82
CA ALA A 128 14.79 -23.79 -17.85
C ALA A 128 14.74 -22.93 -16.58
N GLU A 129 15.10 -23.50 -15.43
CA GLU A 129 15.20 -22.80 -14.14
C GLU A 129 16.34 -21.78 -14.15
N GLU A 130 17.50 -22.14 -14.70
CA GLU A 130 18.64 -21.24 -14.87
C GLU A 130 18.32 -20.10 -15.84
N GLU A 131 17.60 -20.38 -16.92
CA GLU A 131 17.15 -19.38 -17.88
C GLU A 131 16.13 -18.42 -17.24
N LEU A 132 15.12 -18.95 -16.54
CA LEU A 132 14.13 -18.15 -15.81
C LEU A 132 14.80 -17.27 -14.74
N LEU A 133 15.74 -17.83 -13.97
CA LEU A 133 16.50 -17.08 -12.98
C LEU A 133 17.32 -15.96 -13.63
N SER A 134 17.98 -16.25 -14.75
CA SER A 134 18.77 -15.28 -15.51
C SER A 134 17.89 -14.15 -16.03
N LEU A 135 16.74 -14.46 -16.65
CA LEU A 135 15.78 -13.49 -17.16
C LEU A 135 15.22 -12.61 -16.03
N THR A 136 14.91 -13.22 -14.89
CA THR A 136 14.37 -12.52 -13.73
C THR A 136 15.42 -11.57 -13.14
N GLN A 137 16.66 -12.02 -13.01
CA GLN A 137 17.76 -11.18 -12.57
C GLN A 137 18.00 -10.02 -13.56
N GLU A 138 17.95 -10.28 -14.86
CA GLU A 138 18.09 -9.24 -15.90
C GLU A 138 16.96 -8.22 -15.83
N THR A 139 15.72 -8.66 -15.61
CA THR A 139 14.57 -7.78 -15.43
C THR A 139 14.75 -6.86 -14.23
N LEU A 140 15.25 -7.39 -13.11
CA LEU A 140 15.56 -6.60 -11.91
C LEU A 140 16.73 -5.64 -12.14
N ASP A 141 17.78 -6.09 -12.83
CA ASP A 141 19.04 -5.35 -12.97
C ASP A 141 19.01 -4.27 -14.05
N LEU A 142 18.44 -4.60 -15.20
CA LEU A 142 18.42 -3.75 -16.40
C LEU A 142 17.06 -3.09 -16.61
N GLY A 143 15.97 -3.85 -16.44
CA GLY A 143 14.62 -3.34 -16.62
C GLY A 143 14.26 -2.31 -15.56
N TYR A 144 14.22 -2.75 -14.29
CA TYR A 144 13.78 -1.92 -13.16
C TYR A 144 14.94 -1.35 -12.32
N ARG A 145 16.18 -1.77 -12.61
CA ARG A 145 17.42 -1.26 -11.98
C ARG A 145 17.42 -1.34 -10.45
N ILE A 146 16.87 -2.41 -9.89
CA ILE A 146 16.80 -2.71 -8.45
C ILE A 146 18.21 -2.97 -7.93
N LYS A 147 18.89 -1.92 -7.48
CA LYS A 147 20.31 -1.94 -7.11
C LYS A 147 20.60 -1.34 -5.74
N VAL A 148 19.63 -0.66 -5.13
CA VAL A 148 19.82 -0.01 -3.84
C VAL A 148 19.27 -0.90 -2.73
N PRO A 149 20.13 -1.41 -1.82
CA PRO A 149 19.64 -2.19 -0.69
C PRO A 149 18.82 -1.28 0.22
N LEU A 150 17.86 -1.88 0.91
CA LEU A 150 17.02 -1.13 1.84
C LEU A 150 17.23 -1.59 3.27
N VAL A 151 17.29 -0.60 4.16
CA VAL A 151 17.16 -0.81 5.60
C VAL A 151 15.73 -0.49 5.97
N TYR A 152 15.10 -1.39 6.71
CA TYR A 152 13.74 -1.18 7.19
C TYR A 152 13.64 -1.43 8.68
N ARG A 153 12.59 -0.88 9.28
CA ARG A 153 12.19 -1.15 10.66
C ARG A 153 10.85 -1.86 10.68
N GLU A 154 10.72 -2.87 11.54
CA GLU A 154 9.47 -3.59 11.77
C GLU A 154 8.71 -2.99 12.94
N TYR A 155 7.38 -2.96 12.82
CA TYR A 155 6.48 -2.45 13.84
C TYR A 155 5.25 -3.34 13.96
N PHE A 156 4.64 -3.37 15.14
CA PHE A 156 3.35 -4.02 15.33
C PHE A 156 2.22 -3.16 14.76
N LEU A 157 1.16 -3.80 14.25
CA LEU A 157 0.06 -3.15 13.54
C LEU A 157 -0.56 -1.97 14.31
N GLN A 158 -0.72 -2.07 15.62
CA GLN A 158 -1.35 -1.02 16.43
C GLN A 158 -0.37 0.10 16.86
N GLN A 159 0.91 -0.07 16.60
CA GLN A 159 1.93 0.89 16.99
C GLN A 159 1.87 2.11 16.07
N LYS A 160 1.92 3.30 16.68
CA LYS A 160 2.08 4.55 15.95
C LYS A 160 3.56 4.87 15.80
N ILE A 161 3.95 5.38 14.64
CA ILE A 161 5.36 5.59 14.30
C ILE A 161 5.57 7.03 13.94
N ARG A 162 6.60 7.65 14.51
CA ARG A 162 7.03 8.98 14.10
C ARG A 162 8.10 8.86 13.02
N THR A 163 7.86 9.51 11.89
CA THR A 163 8.90 9.72 10.87
C THR A 163 10.02 10.58 11.45
N GLN A 164 11.26 10.33 11.02
CA GLN A 164 12.41 11.16 11.38
C GLN A 164 12.75 12.07 10.19
N GLY A 165 12.69 13.39 10.34
CA GLY A 165 12.95 14.32 9.24
C GLY A 165 12.30 15.69 9.47
N ASP A 166 12.19 16.49 8.41
CA ASP A 166 11.68 17.87 8.50
C ASP A 166 10.21 17.93 8.96
N GLN A 167 9.44 16.88 8.64
CA GLN A 167 8.07 16.72 9.09
C GLN A 167 7.96 15.53 10.03
N ASN A 168 7.71 15.83 11.30
CA ASN A 168 7.36 14.83 12.31
C ASN A 168 5.91 14.37 12.11
N LEU A 169 5.72 13.35 11.27
CA LEU A 169 4.43 12.73 11.05
C LEU A 169 4.28 11.47 11.87
N GLU A 170 3.11 11.30 12.44
CA GLU A 170 2.66 10.07 13.07
C GLU A 170 1.93 9.20 12.03
N LEU A 171 2.55 8.08 11.64
CA LEU A 171 1.97 7.06 10.79
C LEU A 171 1.25 6.01 11.64
N SER A 172 0.10 5.55 11.15
CA SER A 172 -0.66 4.45 11.76
C SER A 172 -1.34 3.60 10.70
N LEU A 173 -1.22 2.29 10.85
CA LEU A 173 -1.90 1.30 10.02
C LEU A 173 -2.93 0.57 10.89
N ARG A 174 -4.18 0.43 10.43
CA ARG A 174 -5.19 -0.30 11.20
C ARG A 174 -6.16 -1.01 10.31
N ARG A 175 -6.79 -2.05 10.85
CA ARG A 175 -7.89 -2.74 10.18
C ARG A 175 -9.21 -1.99 10.42
N GLU A 176 -9.91 -1.65 9.35
CA GLU A 176 -11.27 -1.10 9.36
C GLU A 176 -12.18 -2.02 8.53
N GLY A 177 -12.86 -2.95 9.20
CA GLY A 177 -13.68 -3.98 8.53
C GLY A 177 -12.84 -4.94 7.68
N ARG A 178 -13.09 -4.96 6.36
CA ARG A 178 -12.33 -5.73 5.35
C ARG A 178 -11.22 -4.92 4.67
N ALA A 179 -10.75 -3.84 5.27
CA ALA A 179 -9.67 -3.04 4.72
C ALA A 179 -8.56 -2.78 5.73
N ALA A 180 -7.33 -2.63 5.23
CA ALA A 180 -6.23 -2.03 5.96
C ALA A 180 -6.13 -0.55 5.57
N VAL A 181 -6.14 0.35 6.55
CA VAL A 181 -6.16 1.80 6.34
C VAL A 181 -4.90 2.42 6.91
N LEU A 182 -4.14 3.08 6.06
CA LEU A 182 -2.94 3.82 6.42
C LEU A 182 -3.28 5.31 6.59
N ASN A 183 -2.89 5.89 7.71
CA ASN A 183 -3.08 7.30 8.01
C ASN A 183 -1.76 7.97 8.40
N ALA A 184 -1.64 9.26 8.07
CA ALA A 184 -0.61 10.15 8.59
C ALA A 184 -1.24 11.28 9.41
N SER A 185 -0.52 11.81 10.40
CA SER A 185 -0.95 12.98 11.16
C SER A 185 0.23 13.85 11.60
N ASP A 186 0.07 15.17 11.55
CA ASP A 186 1.01 16.15 12.13
C ASP A 186 0.56 16.63 13.54
N GLY A 187 -0.42 15.95 14.15
CA GLY A 187 -1.07 16.32 15.41
C GLY A 187 -2.26 17.29 15.25
N LYS A 188 -2.24 18.18 14.25
CA LYS A 188 -3.36 19.12 13.97
C LYS A 188 -4.27 18.62 12.85
N ASN A 189 -3.65 18.03 11.85
CA ASN A 189 -4.24 17.49 10.64
C ASN A 189 -4.03 15.97 10.62
N ARG A 190 -4.99 15.27 10.03
CA ARG A 190 -4.90 13.84 9.77
C ARG A 190 -5.29 13.62 8.32
N TRP A 191 -4.53 12.77 7.65
CA TRP A 191 -4.77 12.33 6.27
C TRP A 191 -4.94 10.83 6.26
N ARG A 192 -5.97 10.35 5.57
CA ARG A 192 -6.03 8.95 5.12
C ARG A 192 -5.27 8.85 3.81
N LEU A 193 -4.17 8.11 3.81
CA LEU A 193 -3.26 7.99 2.67
C LEU A 193 -3.77 6.99 1.64
N THR A 194 -4.05 5.76 2.12
CA THR A 194 -4.56 4.67 1.29
C THR A 194 -5.43 3.71 2.10
N ARG A 195 -6.25 2.94 1.38
CA ARG A 195 -7.12 1.88 1.89
C ARG A 195 -6.92 0.62 1.04
N PHE A 196 -6.18 -0.33 1.57
CA PHE A 196 -6.00 -1.64 0.93
C PHE A 196 -7.20 -2.53 1.22
N GLN A 197 -7.94 -2.92 0.18
CA GLN A 197 -9.03 -3.88 0.34
C GLN A 197 -8.45 -5.29 0.54
N LEU A 198 -8.95 -6.00 1.55
CA LEU A 198 -8.62 -7.41 1.80
C LEU A 198 -9.59 -8.30 1.03
N ARG A 199 -9.04 -9.28 0.31
CA ARG A 199 -9.80 -10.33 -0.38
C ARG A 199 -10.51 -11.22 0.63
N GLU A 200 -11.39 -12.08 0.14
CA GLU A 200 -12.08 -13.03 1.01
C GLU A 200 -11.09 -14.01 1.65
N GLY A 201 -11.30 -14.33 2.92
CA GLY A 201 -10.38 -15.14 3.71
C GLY A 201 -9.06 -14.45 4.10
N GLU A 202 -8.75 -13.27 3.57
CA GLU A 202 -7.50 -12.57 3.92
C GLU A 202 -7.55 -11.91 5.30
N LYS A 203 -6.43 -12.02 6.02
CA LYS A 203 -6.16 -11.32 7.28
C LYS A 203 -4.92 -10.45 7.13
N LEU A 204 -5.00 -9.22 7.64
CA LEU A 204 -3.83 -8.34 7.74
C LEU A 204 -2.84 -8.94 8.75
N ALA A 205 -1.56 -8.97 8.38
CA ALA A 205 -0.48 -9.39 9.27
C ALA A 205 -0.38 -8.47 10.49
N ASP A 206 0.14 -9.00 11.58
CA ASP A 206 0.35 -8.31 12.85
C ASP A 206 1.51 -7.32 12.81
N ARG A 207 2.36 -7.40 11.77
CA ARG A 207 3.52 -6.56 11.57
C ARG A 207 3.53 -5.89 10.21
N TRP A 208 4.20 -4.74 10.18
CA TRP A 208 4.43 -3.92 9.00
C TRP A 208 5.82 -3.33 9.06
N MET A 209 6.33 -2.96 7.90
CA MET A 209 7.69 -2.49 7.68
C MET A 209 7.67 -1.06 7.14
N ILE A 210 8.66 -0.28 7.55
CA ILE A 210 8.91 1.05 7.00
C ILE A 210 10.35 1.14 6.52
N SER A 211 10.53 1.66 5.31
CA SER A 211 11.82 2.05 4.75
C SER A 211 11.71 3.39 4.04
N SER A 212 12.85 3.97 3.65
CA SER A 212 12.91 5.20 2.86
C SER A 212 13.61 4.91 1.54
N PRO A 213 13.06 5.35 0.39
CA PRO A 213 13.72 5.23 -0.91
C PRO A 213 14.95 6.14 -0.98
N PRO A 214 15.92 5.87 -1.87
CA PRO A 214 17.14 6.66 -2.07
C PRO A 214 16.93 8.03 -2.73
N SER A 215 15.68 8.48 -2.89
CA SER A 215 15.34 9.76 -3.50
C SER A 215 15.53 10.94 -2.52
N PRO A 216 16.01 12.11 -2.97
CA PRO A 216 15.96 13.32 -2.17
C PRO A 216 14.49 13.67 -1.87
N GLY A 217 14.13 13.67 -0.59
CA GLY A 217 12.78 13.97 -0.16
C GLY A 217 12.36 13.19 1.08
N ASN A 218 11.38 13.72 1.77
CA ASN A 218 10.78 13.12 2.96
C ASN A 218 9.84 11.97 2.55
N LYS A 219 10.35 10.95 1.84
CA LYS A 219 9.56 9.80 1.37
C LYS A 219 9.69 8.60 2.31
N TRP A 220 8.58 7.91 2.51
CA TRP A 220 8.46 6.75 3.39
C TRP A 220 7.63 5.66 2.74
N THR A 221 8.23 4.51 2.51
CA THR A 221 7.52 3.34 2.02
C THR A 221 7.07 2.47 3.18
N VAL A 222 5.77 2.25 3.23
CA VAL A 222 5.10 1.35 4.14
C VAL A 222 4.82 0.04 3.41
N VAL A 223 5.29 -1.06 3.97
CA VAL A 223 4.97 -2.41 3.49
C VAL A 223 4.25 -3.18 4.58
N ALA A 224 2.97 -3.47 4.35
CA ALA A 224 2.20 -4.42 5.13
C ALA A 224 1.97 -5.70 4.33
N SER A 225 1.25 -6.66 4.91
CA SER A 225 0.96 -7.91 4.22
C SER A 225 -0.42 -8.44 4.58
N ALA A 226 -1.14 -8.93 3.58
CA ALA A 226 -2.34 -9.72 3.76
C ALA A 226 -2.00 -11.20 3.57
N ARG A 227 -2.57 -12.06 4.41
CA ARG A 227 -2.40 -13.52 4.33
C ARG A 227 -3.76 -14.18 4.11
N SER A 228 -3.86 -15.03 3.09
CA SER A 228 -5.05 -15.86 2.88
C SER A 228 -5.13 -17.03 3.87
N THR A 229 -6.28 -17.68 3.95
CA THR A 229 -6.45 -18.92 4.73
C THR A 229 -5.52 -20.06 4.27
N GLU A 230 -5.19 -20.10 2.99
CA GLU A 230 -4.24 -21.06 2.38
C GLU A 230 -2.77 -20.71 2.64
N GLY A 231 -2.53 -19.56 3.27
CA GLY A 231 -1.19 -19.07 3.58
C GLY A 231 -0.49 -18.38 2.40
N ARG A 232 -1.21 -17.99 1.34
CA ARG A 232 -0.67 -17.08 0.32
C ARG A 232 -0.45 -15.71 0.92
N LEU A 233 0.68 -15.09 0.58
CA LEU A 233 1.07 -13.77 1.08
C LEU A 233 0.96 -12.73 -0.03
N ARG A 234 0.29 -11.62 0.29
CA ARG A 234 0.13 -10.48 -0.61
C ARG A 234 0.73 -9.23 0.03
N PRO A 235 1.83 -8.69 -0.51
CA PRO A 235 2.38 -7.41 -0.09
C PRO A 235 1.37 -6.28 -0.31
N LEU A 236 1.29 -5.36 0.64
CA LEU A 236 0.50 -4.14 0.56
C LEU A 236 1.48 -2.98 0.69
N VAL A 237 1.81 -2.33 -0.43
CA VAL A 237 2.87 -1.33 -0.51
C VAL A 237 2.27 0.05 -0.77
N HIS A 238 2.75 1.07 -0.05
CA HIS A 238 2.44 2.46 -0.34
C HIS A 238 3.61 3.35 0.06
N THR A 239 4.00 4.27 -0.81
CA THR A 239 5.05 5.25 -0.53
C THR A 239 4.43 6.61 -0.30
N LEU A 240 4.53 7.09 0.94
CA LEU A 240 4.15 8.46 1.27
C LEU A 240 5.25 9.42 0.81
N ASP A 241 4.88 10.47 0.10
CA ASP A 241 5.66 11.70 0.00
C ASP A 241 5.03 12.78 0.89
N THR A 242 5.75 13.21 1.93
CA THR A 242 5.18 14.19 2.86
C THR A 242 5.06 15.59 2.27
N ALA A 243 5.82 15.92 1.21
CA ALA A 243 5.69 17.20 0.52
C ALA A 243 4.31 17.36 -0.14
N LEU A 244 3.69 16.22 -0.46
CA LEU A 244 2.38 16.15 -1.11
C LEU A 244 1.22 16.22 -0.10
N LEU A 245 1.46 16.25 1.21
CA LEU A 245 0.36 16.32 2.18
C LEU A 245 -0.27 17.72 2.26
N SER A 246 -1.22 17.99 1.37
CA SER A 246 -1.99 19.23 1.40
C SER A 246 -2.92 19.26 2.61
N LYS A 247 -2.80 20.29 3.47
CA LYS A 247 -3.76 20.54 4.57
C LYS A 247 -5.20 20.60 4.09
N SER A 248 -5.40 20.97 2.83
CA SER A 248 -6.68 21.09 2.17
C SER A 248 -7.42 19.73 2.03
N TRP A 249 -6.66 18.63 2.02
CA TRP A 249 -7.10 17.24 1.98
C TRP A 249 -7.10 16.55 3.35
N ALA A 250 -6.84 17.29 4.44
CA ALA A 250 -6.97 16.75 5.79
C ALA A 250 -8.43 16.36 6.08
N GLU A 251 -8.63 15.27 6.81
CA GLU A 251 -9.96 14.68 7.09
C GLU A 251 -10.95 15.69 7.63
N LYS A 252 -10.52 16.57 8.54
CA LYS A 252 -11.38 17.60 9.13
C LYS A 252 -11.92 18.56 8.06
N ARG A 253 -11.04 19.07 7.18
CA ARG A 253 -11.44 20.01 6.12
C ARG A 253 -12.32 19.35 5.06
N LEU A 254 -12.07 18.08 4.73
CA LEU A 254 -12.92 17.33 3.82
C LEU A 254 -14.32 17.12 4.41
N GLN A 255 -14.40 16.76 5.68
CA GLN A 255 -15.68 16.62 6.36
C GLN A 255 -16.45 17.95 6.42
N GLU A 256 -15.76 19.06 6.70
CA GLU A 256 -16.35 20.41 6.65
C GLU A 256 -16.87 20.73 5.24
N ARG A 257 -16.08 20.49 4.18
CA ARG A 257 -16.51 20.72 2.79
C ARG A 257 -17.74 19.88 2.43
N VAL A 258 -17.72 18.59 2.76
CA VAL A 258 -18.85 17.68 2.51
C VAL A 258 -20.10 18.11 3.28
N LYS A 259 -19.95 18.54 4.54
CA LYS A 259 -21.05 19.07 5.35
C LYS A 259 -21.62 20.37 4.77
N THR A 260 -20.79 21.26 4.25
CA THR A 260 -21.25 22.48 3.57
C THR A 260 -22.09 22.17 2.32
N VAL A 261 -21.68 21.17 1.53
CA VAL A 261 -22.36 20.87 0.26
C VAL A 261 -23.61 19.99 0.45
N LEU A 262 -23.56 19.00 1.33
CA LEU A 262 -24.64 18.02 1.51
C LEU A 262 -25.47 18.19 2.79
N GLY A 263 -24.97 18.96 3.76
CA GLY A 263 -25.55 19.15 5.08
C GLY A 263 -25.08 18.12 6.12
N ASN A 264 -25.71 18.17 7.30
CA ASN A 264 -25.41 17.26 8.40
C ASN A 264 -25.71 15.79 8.03
N GLY A 265 -24.95 14.86 8.61
CA GLY A 265 -25.10 13.41 8.37
C GLY A 265 -24.50 12.93 7.04
N ALA A 266 -23.85 13.80 6.28
CA ALA A 266 -23.12 13.41 5.08
C ALA A 266 -21.83 12.66 5.42
N ARG A 267 -21.46 11.67 4.60
CA ARG A 267 -20.25 10.86 4.77
C ARG A 267 -19.56 10.61 3.44
N ILE A 268 -18.24 10.52 3.48
CA ILE A 268 -17.40 10.13 2.34
C ILE A 268 -17.48 8.60 2.22
N VAL A 269 -17.90 8.10 1.07
CA VAL A 269 -18.08 6.66 0.82
C VAL A 269 -17.07 6.09 -0.15
N PHE A 270 -16.55 6.94 -1.03
CA PHE A 270 -15.44 6.58 -1.91
C PHE A 270 -14.49 7.76 -2.03
N ARG A 271 -13.20 7.44 -2.08
CA ARG A 271 -12.08 8.37 -2.27
C ARG A 271 -10.99 7.57 -2.97
N GLU A 272 -10.42 8.14 -4.01
CA GLU A 272 -9.26 7.53 -4.65
C GLU A 272 -8.01 7.59 -3.77
N GLU A 273 -6.98 6.86 -4.20
CA GLU A 273 -5.67 6.95 -3.59
C GLU A 273 -5.08 8.34 -3.84
N THR A 274 -4.20 8.75 -2.93
CA THR A 274 -3.51 10.04 -3.06
C THR A 274 -2.56 9.96 -4.25
N THR A 275 -2.62 10.93 -5.16
CA THR A 275 -1.69 11.00 -6.30
C THR A 275 -0.49 11.89 -5.98
N ASP A 276 0.43 11.96 -6.94
CA ASP A 276 1.61 12.83 -6.92
C ASP A 276 1.28 14.34 -6.78
N ASP A 277 0.01 14.73 -6.96
CA ASP A 277 -0.46 16.11 -6.79
C ASP A 277 -0.93 16.42 -5.35
N GLY A 278 -0.83 15.46 -4.42
CA GLY A 278 -1.06 15.69 -3.00
C GLY A 278 -2.50 15.61 -2.52
N GLY A 279 -3.34 14.91 -3.26
CA GLY A 279 -4.71 14.56 -2.89
C GLY A 279 -5.27 13.45 -3.79
N PRO A 280 -6.45 12.91 -3.47
CA PRO A 280 -7.17 12.02 -4.36
C PRO A 280 -7.70 12.79 -5.59
N GLU A 281 -7.75 12.15 -6.74
CA GLU A 281 -8.31 12.76 -7.97
C GLU A 281 -9.83 12.94 -7.88
N THR A 282 -10.51 12.10 -7.11
CA THR A 282 -11.95 12.22 -6.90
C THR A 282 -12.43 11.67 -5.56
N LEU A 283 -13.58 12.18 -5.14
CA LEU A 283 -14.25 11.81 -3.91
C LEU A 283 -15.77 11.76 -4.13
N LEU A 284 -16.42 10.70 -3.67
CA LEU A 284 -17.87 10.57 -3.60
C LEU A 284 -18.31 10.61 -2.14
N ALA A 285 -19.24 11.53 -1.84
CA ALA A 285 -19.91 11.61 -0.56
C ALA A 285 -21.43 11.57 -0.72
N VAL A 286 -22.10 11.06 0.31
CA VAL A 286 -23.55 10.78 0.29
C VAL A 286 -24.21 11.20 1.60
N ARG A 287 -25.54 11.33 1.58
CA ARG A 287 -26.39 11.54 2.75
C ARG A 287 -27.65 10.66 2.67
N GLY A 288 -28.13 10.16 3.82
CA GLY A 288 -29.39 9.42 3.91
C GLY A 288 -29.30 8.01 3.33
N GLU A 289 -28.15 7.36 3.52
CA GLU A 289 -27.86 6.08 2.91
C GLU A 289 -28.72 4.95 3.48
N LYS A 290 -29.30 4.17 2.57
CA LYS A 290 -29.81 2.83 2.82
C LYS A 290 -29.00 1.88 1.93
N PRO A 291 -28.14 1.01 2.49
CA PRO A 291 -27.34 0.09 1.69
C PRO A 291 -28.23 -0.92 0.95
N PHE A 292 -27.89 -1.28 -0.29
CA PHE A 292 -28.69 -2.20 -1.12
C PHE A 292 -28.07 -3.57 -1.38
N LEU A 293 -26.85 -3.85 -0.88
CA LEU A 293 -26.22 -5.15 -1.13
C LEU A 293 -25.55 -5.72 0.12
N SER A 294 -25.98 -6.93 0.47
CA SER A 294 -25.19 -7.88 1.27
C SER A 294 -24.35 -8.70 0.30
N GLY A 295 -23.03 -8.45 0.27
CA GLY A 295 -22.10 -9.08 -0.67
C GLY A 295 -21.89 -8.21 -1.90
N SER A 296 -20.80 -7.44 -1.93
CA SER A 296 -20.41 -6.66 -3.10
C SER A 296 -19.63 -7.56 -4.06
N PRO A 297 -20.07 -7.73 -5.32
CA PRO A 297 -19.27 -8.35 -6.37
C PRO A 297 -17.91 -7.66 -6.54
N GLU A 298 -16.96 -8.36 -7.13
CA GLU A 298 -15.66 -7.78 -7.48
C GLU A 298 -15.85 -6.53 -8.38
N GLY A 299 -15.01 -5.52 -8.18
CA GLY A 299 -15.11 -4.23 -8.90
C GLY A 299 -16.16 -3.25 -8.37
N VAL A 300 -17.16 -3.68 -7.58
CA VAL A 300 -18.12 -2.74 -6.96
C VAL A 300 -17.48 -2.03 -5.77
N ARG A 301 -17.35 -0.70 -5.85
CA ARG A 301 -16.78 0.14 -4.78
C ARG A 301 -17.84 0.77 -3.89
N TYR A 302 -19.02 1.01 -4.43
CA TYR A 302 -20.14 1.56 -3.66
C TYR A 302 -21.48 1.20 -4.30
N ALA A 303 -22.47 0.82 -3.50
CA ALA A 303 -23.82 0.51 -3.96
C ALA A 303 -24.86 0.79 -2.87
N ALA A 304 -25.69 1.82 -3.06
CA ALA A 304 -26.73 2.17 -2.11
C ALA A 304 -27.78 3.10 -2.72
N ALA A 305 -28.95 3.22 -2.07
CA ALA A 305 -29.84 4.35 -2.32
C ALA A 305 -29.62 5.42 -1.26
N VAL A 306 -29.55 6.66 -1.71
CA VAL A 306 -29.17 7.82 -0.93
C VAL A 306 -30.17 8.95 -1.22
N ASP A 307 -30.29 9.88 -0.28
CA ASP A 307 -31.15 11.04 -0.49
C ASP A 307 -30.43 12.11 -1.31
N ARG A 308 -29.11 12.25 -1.10
CA ARG A 308 -28.26 13.21 -1.80
C ARG A 308 -26.85 12.66 -1.94
N PHE A 309 -26.14 13.12 -2.97
CA PHE A 309 -24.72 12.81 -3.15
C PHE A 309 -23.98 13.95 -3.83
N VAL A 310 -22.65 13.94 -3.70
CA VAL A 310 -21.75 14.86 -4.40
C VAL A 310 -20.50 14.12 -4.85
N ILE A 311 -20.05 14.44 -6.06
CA ILE A 311 -18.74 14.09 -6.60
C ILE A 311 -17.88 15.35 -6.57
N LEU A 312 -16.74 15.26 -5.89
CA LEU A 312 -15.71 16.29 -5.90
C LEU A 312 -14.54 15.85 -6.79
N ASP A 313 -13.93 16.79 -7.50
CA ASP A 313 -12.67 16.57 -8.23
C ASP A 313 -11.42 16.76 -7.34
N GLY A 314 -10.24 16.65 -7.94
CA GLY A 314 -8.93 16.88 -7.33
C GLY A 314 -8.71 18.31 -6.82
N GLU A 315 -9.56 19.27 -7.21
CA GLU A 315 -9.55 20.62 -6.67
C GLU A 315 -10.61 20.82 -5.56
N ARG A 316 -11.40 19.79 -5.27
CA ARG A 316 -12.55 19.78 -4.33
C ARG A 316 -13.73 20.63 -4.80
N LYS A 317 -13.78 20.94 -6.10
CA LYS A 317 -14.95 21.55 -6.75
C LYS A 317 -16.01 20.48 -6.99
N VAL A 318 -17.27 20.90 -6.94
CA VAL A 318 -18.39 19.99 -7.17
C VAL A 318 -18.50 19.74 -8.67
N ARG A 319 -18.28 18.49 -9.10
CA ARG A 319 -18.48 18.07 -10.50
C ARG A 319 -19.92 17.65 -10.74
N PHE A 320 -20.46 16.83 -9.86
CA PHE A 320 -21.86 16.41 -9.90
C PHE A 320 -22.47 16.40 -8.50
N ARG A 321 -23.77 16.69 -8.42
CA ARG A 321 -24.54 16.62 -7.19
C ARG A 321 -25.95 16.14 -7.50
N GLY A 322 -26.38 15.07 -6.82
CA GLY A 322 -27.78 14.66 -6.78
C GLY A 322 -28.52 15.42 -5.68
N ASN A 323 -29.58 16.15 -6.04
CA ASN A 323 -30.42 16.88 -5.10
C ASN A 323 -31.90 16.90 -5.56
N SER A 324 -32.73 17.74 -4.94
CA SER A 324 -34.17 17.82 -5.28
C SER A 324 -34.47 18.27 -6.71
N ALA A 325 -33.52 18.91 -7.39
CA ALA A 325 -33.64 19.31 -8.80
C ALA A 325 -33.14 18.21 -9.76
N GLY A 326 -32.84 17.01 -9.27
CA GLY A 326 -32.24 15.92 -10.04
C GLY A 326 -30.71 15.95 -10.01
N LEU A 327 -30.08 15.53 -11.11
CA LEU A 327 -28.62 15.51 -11.26
C LEU A 327 -28.11 16.86 -11.80
N VAL A 328 -27.25 17.52 -11.03
CA VAL A 328 -26.69 18.84 -11.34
C VAL A 328 -25.18 18.74 -11.55
N ARG A 329 -24.68 19.23 -12.69
CA ARG A 329 -23.26 19.36 -13.02
C ARG A 329 -22.74 20.76 -12.66
N ASP A 330 -21.52 20.82 -12.11
CA ASP A 330 -20.81 22.07 -11.79
C ASP A 330 -21.65 23.06 -10.97
N GLU A 331 -22.46 22.53 -10.04
CA GLU A 331 -23.42 23.26 -9.17
C GLU A 331 -24.56 24.02 -9.88
N LYS A 332 -24.54 24.12 -11.22
CA LYS A 332 -25.41 25.04 -11.96
C LYS A 332 -26.26 24.37 -13.04
N ILE A 333 -25.75 23.33 -13.68
CA ILE A 333 -26.34 22.78 -14.91
C ILE A 333 -27.15 21.53 -14.56
N ARG A 334 -28.48 21.60 -14.61
CA ARG A 334 -29.32 20.41 -14.52
C ARG A 334 -29.12 19.58 -15.79
N LEU A 335 -28.78 18.30 -15.65
CA LEU A 335 -28.55 17.43 -16.81
C LEU A 335 -29.85 17.12 -17.56
N ASP A 336 -30.96 17.04 -16.84
CA ASP A 336 -32.29 16.86 -17.43
C ASP A 336 -33.26 17.91 -16.86
N PRO A 337 -33.41 19.07 -17.53
CA PRO A 337 -34.34 20.12 -17.12
C PRO A 337 -35.82 19.73 -17.28
N SER A 338 -36.13 18.70 -18.07
CA SER A 338 -37.51 18.28 -18.34
C SER A 338 -38.16 17.59 -17.14
N LEU A 339 -37.34 17.02 -16.25
CA LEU A 339 -37.83 16.40 -15.02
C LEU A 339 -38.28 17.48 -14.03
N PRO A 340 -39.44 17.33 -13.36
CA PRO A 340 -39.86 18.26 -12.32
C PRO A 340 -38.93 18.19 -11.11
N GLU A 341 -38.81 19.30 -10.38
CA GLU A 341 -38.15 19.27 -9.09
C GLU A 341 -38.99 18.49 -8.08
N ASP A 342 -38.39 17.51 -7.42
CA ASP A 342 -39.02 16.75 -6.37
C ASP A 342 -38.15 16.75 -5.11
N ARG A 343 -38.66 17.37 -4.04
CA ARG A 343 -38.01 17.44 -2.73
C ARG A 343 -37.81 16.07 -2.08
N LYS A 344 -38.55 15.05 -2.52
CA LYS A 344 -38.46 13.66 -2.09
C LYS A 344 -37.67 12.78 -3.06
N SER A 345 -37.05 13.35 -4.09
CA SER A 345 -36.15 12.61 -4.99
C SER A 345 -35.08 11.87 -4.19
N ARG A 346 -34.85 10.62 -4.56
CA ARG A 346 -33.76 9.80 -4.05
C ARG A 346 -32.91 9.31 -5.21
N PHE A 347 -31.73 8.80 -4.92
CA PHE A 347 -30.80 8.31 -5.93
C PHE A 347 -30.35 6.91 -5.59
N ARG A 348 -30.31 6.00 -6.57
CA ARG A 348 -29.56 4.75 -6.46
C ARG A 348 -28.21 4.97 -7.12
N LEU A 349 -27.14 4.68 -6.38
CA LEU A 349 -25.77 4.82 -6.85
C LEU A 349 -25.14 3.45 -6.95
N LEU A 350 -24.47 3.21 -8.07
CA LEU A 350 -23.59 2.07 -8.27
C LEU A 350 -22.26 2.58 -8.84
N LEU A 351 -21.22 2.54 -8.01
CA LEU A 351 -19.85 2.85 -8.42
C LEU A 351 -19.09 1.55 -8.68
N THR A 352 -18.70 1.35 -9.92
CA THR A 352 -17.80 0.27 -10.33
C THR A 352 -16.44 0.83 -10.70
N VAL A 353 -15.40 0.11 -10.31
CA VAL A 353 -14.01 0.37 -10.69
C VAL A 353 -13.43 -0.96 -11.14
N GLY A 354 -13.03 -1.02 -12.41
CA GLY A 354 -12.45 -2.19 -13.03
C GLY A 354 -11.39 -1.79 -14.06
N GLU A 355 -11.09 -2.71 -14.97
CA GLU A 355 -10.19 -2.47 -16.09
C GLU A 355 -10.92 -2.83 -17.38
N GLN A 356 -10.74 -2.02 -18.42
CA GLN A 356 -11.20 -2.30 -19.78
C GLN A 356 -10.03 -2.03 -20.72
N ASN A 357 -9.61 -3.04 -21.49
CA ASN A 357 -8.44 -2.95 -22.37
C ASN A 357 -7.14 -2.54 -21.65
N GLY A 358 -6.97 -2.95 -20.39
CA GLY A 358 -5.81 -2.59 -19.57
C GLY A 358 -5.86 -1.18 -18.95
N GLU A 359 -6.88 -0.38 -19.27
CA GLU A 359 -7.07 0.93 -18.65
C GLU A 359 -8.09 0.86 -17.50
N PRO A 360 -7.83 1.54 -16.38
CA PRO A 360 -8.76 1.56 -15.26
C PRO A 360 -10.05 2.30 -15.66
N VAL A 361 -11.17 1.60 -15.74
CA VAL A 361 -12.48 2.20 -16.03
C VAL A 361 -13.26 2.39 -14.75
N ARG A 362 -13.84 3.57 -14.59
CA ARG A 362 -14.66 3.94 -13.44
C ARG A 362 -15.99 4.44 -13.95
N VAL A 363 -17.06 3.79 -13.53
CA VAL A 363 -18.43 4.15 -13.92
C VAL A 363 -19.26 4.34 -12.66
N LEU A 364 -19.91 5.48 -12.58
CA LEU A 364 -20.94 5.74 -11.59
C LEU A 364 -22.28 5.79 -12.30
N THR A 365 -23.08 4.75 -12.12
CA THR A 365 -24.49 4.73 -12.52
C THR A 365 -25.32 5.41 -11.44
N VAL A 366 -26.15 6.35 -11.87
CA VAL A 366 -27.04 7.14 -11.01
C VAL A 366 -28.47 6.96 -11.50
N ASP A 367 -29.28 6.21 -10.76
CA ASP A 367 -30.72 6.20 -11.00
C ASP A 367 -31.39 7.27 -10.13
N GLN A 368 -32.08 8.22 -10.76
CA GLN A 368 -32.99 9.13 -10.06
C GLN A 368 -34.31 8.41 -9.80
N LEU A 369 -34.72 8.35 -8.54
CA LEU A 369 -35.88 7.61 -8.07
C LEU A 369 -37.02 8.54 -7.65
N THR A 370 -38.26 8.12 -7.90
CA THR A 370 -39.45 8.71 -7.29
C THR A 370 -39.50 8.41 -5.79
N PHE A 371 -40.41 9.07 -5.05
CA PHE A 371 -40.67 8.74 -3.65
C PHE A 371 -41.13 7.28 -3.44
N ARG A 372 -41.69 6.64 -4.47
CA ARG A 372 -42.11 5.22 -4.48
C ARG A 372 -40.96 4.26 -4.78
N GLY A 373 -39.78 4.77 -5.15
CA GLY A 373 -38.61 3.98 -5.50
C GLY A 373 -38.54 3.54 -6.96
N GLU A 374 -39.39 4.07 -7.83
CA GLU A 374 -39.39 3.82 -9.28
C GLU A 374 -38.29 4.65 -9.95
N VAL A 375 -37.59 4.08 -10.91
CA VAL A 375 -36.55 4.79 -11.68
C VAL A 375 -37.21 5.73 -12.67
N VAL A 376 -36.89 7.02 -12.55
CA VAL A 376 -37.34 8.08 -13.47
C VAL A 376 -36.34 8.23 -14.61
N ARG A 377 -35.05 8.22 -14.28
CA ARG A 377 -33.95 8.42 -15.22
C ARG A 377 -32.69 7.75 -14.70
N THR A 378 -31.93 7.14 -15.60
CA THR A 378 -30.59 6.63 -15.32
C THR A 378 -29.56 7.50 -16.02
N TYR A 379 -28.49 7.84 -15.31
CA TYR A 379 -27.34 8.57 -15.82
C TYR A 379 -26.09 7.71 -15.64
N GLU A 380 -25.22 7.70 -16.65
CA GLU A 380 -23.91 7.08 -16.55
C GLU A 380 -22.83 8.16 -16.55
N LEU A 381 -22.08 8.21 -15.44
CA LEU A 381 -20.93 9.10 -15.29
C LEU A 381 -19.67 8.25 -15.44
N ILE A 382 -18.88 8.51 -16.47
CA ILE A 382 -17.66 7.78 -16.79
C ILE A 382 -16.45 8.65 -16.47
N TRP A 383 -15.42 8.06 -15.89
CA TRP A 383 -14.17 8.76 -15.62
C TRP A 383 -13.38 9.03 -16.90
N ASN A 384 -13.00 10.29 -17.09
CA ASN A 384 -12.08 10.73 -18.13
C ASN A 384 -10.69 10.94 -17.51
N HIS A 385 -9.72 10.12 -17.93
CA HIS A 385 -8.33 10.16 -17.42
C HIS A 385 -7.60 11.45 -17.76
N GLU A 386 -7.75 11.95 -18.98
CA GLU A 386 -7.08 13.18 -19.43
C GLU A 386 -7.56 14.39 -18.63
N LYS A 387 -8.87 14.47 -18.36
CA LYS A 387 -9.48 15.57 -17.62
C LYS A 387 -9.48 15.37 -16.11
N LYS A 388 -9.05 14.19 -15.63
CA LYS A 388 -9.11 13.76 -14.22
C LYS A 388 -10.48 14.06 -13.58
N ALA A 389 -11.57 13.73 -14.29
CA ALA A 389 -12.92 14.02 -13.83
C ALA A 389 -13.95 13.04 -14.39
N PHE A 390 -15.06 12.86 -13.66
CA PHE A 390 -16.25 12.23 -14.22
C PHE A 390 -16.88 13.12 -15.30
N GLU A 391 -17.39 12.48 -16.35
CA GLU A 391 -18.17 13.07 -17.43
C GLU A 391 -19.47 12.30 -17.62
N TYR A 392 -20.54 13.01 -17.99
CA TYR A 392 -21.81 12.38 -18.31
C TYR A 392 -21.77 11.87 -19.75
N LYS A 393 -22.03 10.58 -19.95
CA LYS A 393 -22.26 9.98 -21.27
C LYS A 393 -23.78 9.88 -21.44
N GLY A 394 -24.32 10.69 -22.34
CA GLY A 394 -25.77 10.88 -22.49
C GLY A 394 -26.20 11.13 -23.90
#